data_AF-A0A352NMD7-F1
#
_entry.id   AF-A0A352NMD7-F1
#
_cell.length_a   1.000
_cell.length_b   1.000
_cell.length_c   1.000
_cell.angle_alpha   90.00
_cell.angle_beta   90.00
_cell.angle_gamma   90.00
#
_symmetry.space_group_name_H-M   'P 1'
#
loop_
_entity.id
_entity.type
_entity.pdbx_description
1 polymer ?
#
loop_
_entity_poly.entity_id
_entity_poly.type
_entity_poly.pdbx_seq_one_letter_code
_entity_poly.pdbx_strand_id
1 'polypeptide(L)'
;GINLINNIAVALLLLLCVFMLKTILQGGEAQELASSITFGAALELSIIMPLTWLPLISDYTMLGKSKAGSFWGSFGGYFLGSSFMYIIGLLSATYAGTSDPIGVMAGLNLGIAAVFIVILSTVTTTFLDVYSAVMSTSNISPGVSRKNLILLFTALGTLLAMFFPMEQYENFLYMIGSLFAPIFTIVLMDYFIYKDNRSIDAFNITGFVAAITGVITYYAVTGMDLLIGSTIPAMTVTMAVYGLIRLTNKYLVLKGDKYAKQNC
;
A
#
# COMPACT_ATOMS: atom_id res chain seq x y z
N GLY A 1 -24.94 -0.21 -9.67
CA GLY A 1 -24.97 0.66 -8.48
C GLY A 1 -23.63 1.32 -8.28
N ILE A 2 -22.71 0.67 -7.56
CA ILE A 2 -21.43 1.27 -7.15
C ILE A 2 -20.40 1.42 -8.28
N ASN A 3 -20.31 0.44 -9.18
CA ASN A 3 -19.38 0.51 -10.32
C ASN A 3 -19.67 1.70 -11.24
N LEU A 4 -20.95 2.09 -11.36
CA LEU A 4 -21.34 3.26 -12.15
C LEU A 4 -20.87 4.55 -11.46
N ILE A 5 -21.09 4.67 -10.15
CA ILE A 5 -20.64 5.83 -9.35
C ILE A 5 -19.13 5.95 -9.41
N ASN A 6 -18.41 4.83 -9.23
CA ASN A 6 -16.96 4.79 -9.35
C ASN A 6 -16.48 5.24 -10.74
N ASN A 7 -17.08 4.73 -11.81
CA ASN A 7 -16.69 5.11 -13.17
C ASN A 7 -16.95 6.61 -13.44
N ILE A 8 -18.06 7.15 -12.93
CA ILE A 8 -18.38 8.58 -13.03
C ILE A 8 -17.35 9.39 -12.24
N ALA A 9 -17.03 8.99 -11.00
CA ALA A 9 -16.05 9.66 -10.17
C ALA A 9 -14.67 9.67 -10.84
N VAL A 10 -14.22 8.54 -11.39
CA VAL A 10 -12.95 8.43 -12.13
C VAL A 10 -12.96 9.32 -13.37
N ALA A 11 -14.04 9.35 -14.14
CA ALA A 11 -14.15 10.20 -15.33
C ALA A 11 -14.13 11.69 -14.97
N LEU A 12 -14.85 12.09 -13.92
CA LEU A 12 -14.85 13.47 -13.41
C LEU A 12 -13.48 13.88 -12.88
N LEU A 13 -12.80 12.98 -12.17
CA LEU A 13 -11.46 13.24 -11.65
C LEU A 13 -10.44 13.36 -12.80
N LEU A 14 -10.55 12.55 -13.85
CA LEU A 14 -9.74 12.69 -15.05
C LEU A 14 -10.00 14.02 -15.76
N LEU A 15 -11.26 14.46 -15.88
CA LEU A 15 -11.59 15.77 -16.43
C LEU A 15 -11.01 16.92 -15.60
N LEU A 16 -11.07 16.80 -14.27
CA LEU A 16 -10.45 17.76 -13.35
C LEU A 16 -8.93 17.82 -13.55
N CYS A 17 -8.27 16.67 -13.67
CA CYS A 17 -6.85 16.58 -13.95
C CYS A 17 -6.44 17.24 -15.27
N VAL A 18 -7.22 17.01 -16.35
CA VAL A 18 -6.99 17.66 -17.64
C VAL A 18 -7.20 19.17 -17.55
N PHE A 19 -8.21 19.61 -16.79
CA PHE A 19 -8.44 21.03 -16.54
C PHE A 19 -7.29 21.66 -15.77
N MET A 20 -6.81 21.03 -14.69
CA MET A 20 -5.63 21.47 -13.94
C MET A 20 -4.41 21.61 -14.85
N LEU A 21 -4.14 20.60 -15.68
CA LEU A 21 -3.01 20.63 -16.62
C LEU A 21 -3.13 21.81 -17.60
N LYS A 22 -4.33 22.07 -18.13
CA LYS A 22 -4.56 23.23 -19.01
C LYS A 22 -4.31 24.55 -18.29
N THR A 23 -4.80 24.71 -17.07
CA THR A 23 -4.60 25.91 -16.26
C THR A 23 -3.12 26.15 -15.97
N ILE A 24 -2.37 25.11 -15.62
CA ILE A 24 -0.92 25.18 -15.38
C ILE A 24 -0.16 25.60 -16.64
N LEU A 25 -0.45 24.96 -17.78
CA LEU A 25 0.19 25.28 -19.06
C LEU A 25 -0.09 26.71 -19.55
N GLN A 26 -1.18 27.33 -19.10
CA GLN A 26 -1.54 28.70 -19.44
C GLN A 26 -1.03 29.73 -18.42
N GLY A 27 -0.61 29.29 -17.23
CA GLY A 27 -0.48 30.14 -16.05
C GLY A 27 0.88 30.81 -15.83
N GLY A 28 1.93 30.46 -16.57
CA GLY A 28 3.26 31.06 -16.43
C GLY A 28 4.38 30.07 -16.06
N GLU A 29 5.55 30.61 -15.71
CA GLU A 29 6.77 29.82 -15.46
C GLU A 29 6.69 29.01 -14.16
N ALA A 30 7.27 27.80 -14.19
CA ALA A 30 7.33 26.91 -13.02
C ALA A 30 8.23 27.50 -11.93
N GLN A 31 7.80 27.44 -10.67
CA GLN A 31 8.61 27.86 -9.54
C GLN A 31 9.46 26.69 -9.04
N GLU A 32 10.74 26.95 -8.74
CA GLU A 32 11.59 25.98 -8.05
C GLU A 32 11.16 25.86 -6.58
N LEU A 33 10.72 24.67 -6.21
CA LEU A 33 10.50 24.29 -4.82
C LEU A 33 11.79 23.71 -4.26
N ALA A 34 12.23 24.19 -3.10
CA ALA A 34 13.35 23.59 -2.40
C ALA A 34 13.02 22.13 -2.07
N SER A 35 13.87 21.20 -2.52
CA SER A 35 13.73 19.78 -2.24
C SER A 35 13.97 19.53 -0.75
N SER A 36 12.94 19.11 -0.02
CA SER A 36 13.06 18.76 1.41
C SER A 36 13.43 17.30 1.65
N ILE A 37 13.31 16.43 0.64
CA ILE A 37 13.51 14.98 0.75
C ILE A 37 14.62 14.49 -0.18
N THR A 38 15.32 13.44 0.23
CA THR A 38 16.32 12.76 -0.60
C THR A 38 15.66 11.86 -1.64
N PHE A 39 16.41 11.46 -2.67
CA PHE A 39 15.89 10.56 -3.69
C PHE A 39 15.48 9.20 -3.12
N GLY A 40 16.27 8.62 -2.20
CA GLY A 40 15.96 7.33 -1.58
C GLY A 40 14.67 7.39 -0.76
N ALA A 41 14.43 8.49 -0.03
CA ALA A 41 13.20 8.72 0.70
C ALA A 41 11.99 8.88 -0.25
N ALA A 42 12.14 9.67 -1.32
CA ALA A 42 11.09 9.84 -2.34
C ALA A 42 10.70 8.51 -3.01
N LEU A 43 11.71 7.69 -3.35
CA LEU A 43 11.50 6.36 -3.91
C LEU A 43 10.79 5.44 -2.90
N GLU A 44 11.23 5.44 -1.64
CA GLU A 44 10.63 4.63 -0.58
C GLU A 44 9.15 4.98 -0.38
N LEU A 45 8.80 6.27 -0.27
CA LEU A 45 7.40 6.69 -0.19
C LEU A 45 6.59 6.25 -1.40
N SER A 46 7.18 6.30 -2.59
CA SER A 46 6.54 5.83 -3.83
C SER A 46 6.31 4.31 -3.84
N ILE A 47 7.15 3.53 -3.15
CA ILE A 47 7.02 2.07 -3.01
C ILE A 47 6.00 1.69 -1.93
N ILE A 48 6.00 2.39 -0.79
CA ILE A 48 5.09 2.12 0.33
C ILE A 48 3.63 2.26 -0.11
N MET A 49 3.33 3.31 -0.90
CA MET A 49 1.97 3.59 -1.34
C MET A 49 1.28 2.37 -1.93
N PRO A 50 1.75 1.72 -3.01
CA PRO A 50 1.13 0.51 -3.55
C PRO A 50 1.20 -0.71 -2.61
N LEU A 51 2.22 -0.81 -1.75
CA LEU A 51 2.35 -1.94 -0.81
C LEU A 51 1.18 -2.02 0.17
N THR A 52 0.65 -0.88 0.61
CA THR A 52 -0.51 -0.85 1.53
C THR A 52 -1.79 -1.41 0.90
N TRP A 53 -1.87 -1.46 -0.44
CA TRP A 53 -3.04 -1.92 -1.20
C TRP A 53 -2.97 -3.40 -1.59
N LEU A 54 -1.94 -4.14 -1.17
CA LEU A 54 -1.75 -5.56 -1.51
C LEU A 54 -2.90 -6.49 -1.08
N PRO A 55 -3.54 -6.32 0.09
CA PRO A 55 -4.73 -7.10 0.43
C PRO A 55 -5.88 -6.81 -0.55
N LEU A 56 -6.13 -5.52 -0.82
CA LEU A 56 -7.26 -5.09 -1.63
C LEU A 56 -7.14 -5.59 -3.08
N ILE A 57 -5.96 -5.54 -3.67
CA ILE A 57 -5.78 -6.03 -5.05
C ILE A 57 -6.06 -7.53 -5.17
N SER A 58 -5.84 -8.30 -4.10
CA SER A 58 -6.16 -9.73 -4.06
C SER A 58 -7.67 -9.97 -4.12
N ASP A 59 -8.47 -9.14 -3.44
CA ASP A 59 -9.94 -9.23 -3.46
C ASP A 59 -10.50 -9.03 -4.88
N TYR A 60 -9.93 -8.10 -5.66
CA TYR A 60 -10.35 -7.85 -7.05
C TYR A 60 -9.87 -8.90 -8.03
N THR A 61 -8.61 -9.30 -7.92
CA THR A 61 -8.00 -10.23 -8.88
C THR A 61 -8.52 -11.66 -8.74
N MET A 62 -9.11 -12.01 -7.59
CA MET A 62 -9.82 -13.28 -7.37
C MET A 62 -10.96 -13.52 -8.36
N LEU A 63 -11.62 -12.46 -8.84
CA LEU A 63 -12.71 -12.54 -9.82
C LEU A 63 -12.22 -12.43 -11.28
N GLY A 64 -10.91 -12.38 -11.49
CA GLY A 64 -10.30 -12.21 -12.81
C GLY A 64 -10.45 -13.43 -13.72
N LYS A 65 -10.60 -13.19 -15.03
CA LYS A 65 -10.77 -14.25 -16.04
C LYS A 65 -9.49 -15.02 -16.35
N SER A 66 -8.32 -14.38 -16.19
CA SER A 66 -7.01 -14.99 -16.45
C SER A 66 -5.92 -14.37 -15.59
N LYS A 67 -4.92 -15.17 -15.19
CA LYS A 67 -3.79 -14.71 -14.36
C LYS A 67 -3.02 -13.56 -15.00
N ALA A 68 -2.69 -13.70 -16.29
CA ALA A 68 -1.96 -12.68 -17.04
C ALA A 68 -2.78 -11.40 -17.24
N GLY A 69 -4.10 -11.53 -17.47
CA GLY A 69 -5.00 -10.38 -17.60
C GLY A 69 -5.13 -9.61 -16.29
N SER A 70 -5.28 -10.30 -15.17
CA SER A 70 -5.29 -9.68 -13.83
C SER A 70 -3.96 -8.96 -13.55
N PHE A 71 -2.82 -9.60 -13.84
CA PHE A 71 -1.51 -8.98 -13.63
C PHE A 71 -1.29 -7.72 -14.49
N TRP A 72 -1.39 -7.85 -15.82
CA TRP A 72 -1.10 -6.74 -16.72
C TRP A 72 -2.15 -5.63 -16.66
N GLY A 73 -3.41 -5.98 -16.41
CA GLY A 73 -4.47 -5.00 -16.21
C GLY A 73 -4.22 -4.14 -14.97
N SER A 74 -3.90 -4.77 -13.84
CA SER A 74 -3.58 -4.06 -12.60
C SER A 74 -2.28 -3.27 -12.71
N PHE A 75 -1.22 -3.89 -13.24
CA PHE A 75 0.08 -3.23 -13.41
C PHE A 75 -0.02 -2.02 -14.35
N GLY A 76 -0.57 -2.19 -15.54
CA GLY A 76 -0.68 -1.12 -16.53
C GLY A 76 -1.59 0.01 -16.06
N GLY A 77 -2.75 -0.33 -15.48
CA GLY A 77 -3.68 0.66 -14.94
C GLY A 77 -3.08 1.48 -13.81
N TYR A 78 -2.45 0.81 -12.84
CA TYR A 78 -1.81 1.48 -11.70
C TYR A 78 -0.59 2.31 -12.15
N PHE A 79 0.25 1.78 -13.02
CA PHE A 79 1.44 2.47 -13.52
C PHE A 79 1.07 3.74 -14.28
N LEU A 80 0.14 3.66 -15.24
CA LEU A 80 -0.30 4.81 -16.03
C LEU A 80 -1.03 5.83 -15.16
N GLY A 81 -1.97 5.38 -14.33
CA GLY A 81 -2.74 6.24 -13.43
C GLY A 81 -1.84 6.98 -12.44
N SER A 82 -0.96 6.26 -11.75
CA SER A 82 -0.07 6.85 -10.75
C SER A 82 0.96 7.79 -11.38
N SER A 83 1.56 7.41 -12.51
CA SER A 83 2.51 8.29 -13.22
C SER A 83 1.85 9.60 -13.65
N PHE A 84 0.63 9.53 -14.19
CA PHE A 84 -0.14 10.71 -14.58
C PHE A 84 -0.46 11.61 -13.38
N MET A 85 -0.90 11.03 -12.26
CA MET A 85 -1.20 11.77 -11.03
C MET A 85 0.05 12.40 -10.42
N TYR A 86 1.20 11.71 -10.41
CA TYR A 86 2.46 12.28 -9.93
C TYR A 86 2.93 13.46 -10.78
N ILE A 87 2.83 13.35 -12.11
CA ILE A 87 3.16 14.46 -13.02
C ILE A 87 2.26 15.67 -12.73
N ILE A 88 0.95 15.48 -12.60
CA ILE A 88 0.03 16.58 -12.30
C ILE A 88 0.33 17.17 -10.93
N GLY A 89 0.55 16.33 -9.91
CA GLY A 89 0.87 16.80 -8.56
C GLY A 89 2.14 17.66 -8.54
N LEU A 90 3.21 17.19 -9.19
CA LEU A 90 4.46 17.94 -9.34
C LEU A 90 4.24 19.28 -10.04
N LEU A 91 3.61 19.26 -11.23
CA LEU A 91 3.35 20.47 -12.00
C LEU A 91 2.48 21.48 -11.22
N SER A 92 1.45 20.98 -10.53
CA SER A 92 0.54 21.80 -9.74
C SER A 92 1.25 22.43 -8.54
N ALA A 93 2.12 21.68 -7.86
CA ALA A 93 2.91 22.18 -6.74
C ALA A 93 3.91 23.24 -7.19
N THR A 94 4.66 23.00 -8.28
CA THR A 94 5.62 23.96 -8.83
C THR A 94 4.93 25.21 -9.36
N TYR A 95 3.71 25.10 -9.88
CA TYR A 95 2.95 26.24 -10.36
C TYR A 95 2.39 27.08 -9.20
N ALA A 96 1.82 26.43 -8.19
CA ALA A 96 1.27 27.11 -7.02
C ALA A 96 2.34 27.61 -6.05
N GLY A 97 3.61 27.18 -6.20
CA GLY A 97 4.71 27.53 -5.30
C GLY A 97 4.59 26.88 -3.91
N THR A 98 3.79 25.82 -3.78
CA THR A 98 3.57 25.11 -2.52
C THR A 98 3.33 23.63 -2.75
N SER A 99 3.83 22.78 -1.85
CA SER A 99 3.54 21.35 -1.83
C SER A 99 2.28 21.00 -1.02
N ASP A 100 1.69 21.99 -0.32
CA ASP A 100 0.45 21.79 0.44
C ASP A 100 -0.74 21.62 -0.52
N PRO A 101 -1.49 20.49 -0.47
CA PRO A 101 -2.61 20.25 -1.37
C PRO A 101 -3.69 21.34 -1.32
N ILE A 102 -3.96 21.92 -0.15
CA ILE A 102 -4.97 22.98 0.01
C ILE A 102 -4.48 24.26 -0.68
N GLY A 103 -3.22 24.65 -0.43
CA GLY A 103 -2.56 25.75 -1.10
C GLY A 103 -2.49 25.59 -2.62
N VAL A 104 -2.23 24.38 -3.11
CA VAL A 104 -2.25 24.06 -4.55
C VAL A 104 -3.64 24.28 -5.15
N MET A 105 -4.69 23.79 -4.49
CA MET A 105 -6.06 23.97 -4.97
C MET A 105 -6.47 25.45 -4.99
N ALA A 106 -6.08 26.21 -3.96
CA ALA A 106 -6.31 27.65 -3.89
C ALA A 106 -5.56 28.41 -5.00
N GLY A 107 -4.27 28.10 -5.21
CA GLY A 107 -3.43 28.74 -6.23
C GLY A 107 -3.92 28.48 -7.67
N LEU A 108 -4.49 27.30 -7.91
CA LEU A 108 -5.10 26.96 -9.20
C LEU A 108 -6.51 27.52 -9.40
N ASN A 109 -7.04 28.28 -8.43
CA ASN A 109 -8.44 28.76 -8.41
C ASN A 109 -9.43 27.63 -8.70
N LEU A 110 -9.14 26.43 -8.19
CA LEU A 110 -10.02 25.28 -8.34
C LEU A 110 -11.28 25.56 -7.52
N GLY A 111 -12.30 26.08 -8.20
CA GLY A 111 -13.56 26.45 -7.57
C GLY A 111 -14.25 25.26 -6.88
N ILE A 112 -15.36 25.55 -6.22
CA ILE A 112 -16.16 24.58 -5.44
C ILE A 112 -16.42 23.24 -6.17
N ALA A 113 -16.57 23.27 -7.50
CA ALA A 113 -16.76 22.06 -8.31
C ALA A 113 -15.61 21.05 -8.19
N ALA A 114 -14.36 21.50 -8.13
CA ALA A 114 -13.19 20.62 -7.98
C ALA A 114 -13.18 19.94 -6.61
N VAL A 115 -13.50 20.69 -5.55
CA VAL A 115 -13.62 20.14 -4.20
C VAL A 115 -14.70 19.06 -4.14
N PHE A 116 -15.85 19.26 -4.77
CA PHE A 116 -16.90 18.24 -4.85
C PHE A 116 -16.44 16.97 -5.57
N ILE A 117 -15.68 17.09 -6.66
CA ILE A 117 -15.13 15.94 -7.39
C ILE A 117 -14.16 15.15 -6.49
N VAL A 118 -13.28 15.85 -5.77
CA VAL A 118 -12.33 15.22 -4.83
C VAL A 118 -13.08 14.51 -3.70
N ILE A 119 -14.11 15.13 -3.11
CA ILE A 119 -14.95 14.50 -2.09
C ILE A 119 -15.60 13.23 -2.63
N LEU A 120 -16.20 13.29 -3.83
CA LEU A 120 -16.86 12.15 -4.45
C LEU A 120 -15.90 10.98 -4.70
N SER A 121 -14.69 11.27 -5.18
CA SER A 121 -13.64 10.27 -5.36
C SER A 121 -13.18 9.65 -4.03
N THR A 122 -13.05 10.49 -2.99
CA THR A 122 -12.66 10.04 -1.64
C THR A 122 -13.72 9.12 -1.03
N VAL A 123 -15.00 9.44 -1.18
CA VAL A 123 -16.11 8.59 -0.71
C VAL A 123 -16.08 7.21 -1.38
N THR A 124 -15.79 7.17 -2.68
CA THR A 124 -15.75 5.90 -3.41
C THR A 124 -14.58 5.03 -2.95
N THR A 125 -13.43 5.66 -2.71
CA THR A 125 -12.20 4.98 -2.26
C THR A 125 -12.35 4.47 -0.83
N THR A 126 -12.80 5.33 0.10
CA THR A 126 -13.03 4.95 1.51
C THR A 126 -14.10 3.86 1.69
N PHE A 127 -15.08 3.80 0.79
CA PHE A 127 -16.02 2.68 0.76
C PHE A 127 -15.32 1.33 0.53
N LEU A 128 -14.31 1.29 -0.34
CA LEU A 128 -13.54 0.08 -0.63
C LEU A 128 -12.70 -0.38 0.56
N ASP A 129 -12.08 0.58 1.26
CA ASP A 129 -11.28 0.29 2.45
C ASP A 129 -12.13 -0.34 3.57
N VAL A 130 -13.30 0.26 3.83
CA VAL A 130 -14.26 -0.29 4.81
C VAL A 130 -14.77 -1.65 4.35
N TYR A 131 -15.06 -1.82 3.07
CA TYR A 131 -15.52 -3.10 2.53
C TYR A 131 -14.47 -4.21 2.74
N SER A 132 -13.21 -3.95 2.41
CA SER A 132 -12.13 -4.93 2.59
C SER A 132 -11.93 -5.26 4.07
N ALA A 133 -11.89 -4.25 4.96
CA ALA A 133 -11.77 -4.46 6.41
C ALA A 133 -12.92 -5.32 6.99
N VAL A 134 -14.15 -5.06 6.55
CA VAL A 134 -15.33 -5.84 6.97
C VAL A 134 -15.24 -7.28 6.48
N MET A 135 -14.83 -7.52 5.23
CA MET A 135 -14.71 -8.86 4.67
C MET A 135 -13.57 -9.65 5.34
N SER A 136 -12.41 -9.03 5.55
CA SER A 136 -11.29 -9.65 6.28
C SER A 136 -11.69 -10.01 7.72
N THR A 137 -12.36 -9.10 8.43
CA THR A 137 -12.78 -9.35 9.82
C THR A 137 -13.89 -10.40 9.89
N SER A 138 -14.83 -10.41 8.94
CA SER A 138 -15.90 -11.41 8.88
C SER A 138 -15.36 -12.82 8.64
N ASN A 139 -14.26 -12.96 7.88
CA ASN A 139 -13.60 -14.25 7.67
C ASN A 139 -12.90 -14.77 8.92
N ILE A 140 -12.37 -13.87 9.76
CA ILE A 140 -11.68 -14.22 11.02
C ILE A 140 -12.69 -14.47 12.16
N SER A 141 -13.74 -13.65 12.25
CA SER A 141 -14.72 -13.64 13.33
C SER A 141 -16.14 -13.71 12.77
N PRO A 142 -16.60 -14.90 12.32
CA PRO A 142 -17.90 -15.06 11.68
C PRO A 142 -19.10 -14.75 12.58
N GLY A 143 -18.90 -14.66 13.90
CA GLY A 143 -19.94 -14.31 14.88
C GLY A 143 -20.33 -12.83 14.93
N VAL A 144 -19.59 -11.93 14.27
CA VAL A 144 -19.89 -10.49 14.30
C VAL A 144 -20.72 -10.10 13.09
N SER A 145 -21.79 -9.33 13.31
CA SER A 145 -22.65 -8.88 12.20
C SER A 145 -21.91 -7.89 11.30
N ARG A 146 -22.03 -8.06 9.97
CA ARG A 146 -21.41 -7.15 8.98
C ARG A 146 -21.85 -5.70 9.17
N LYS A 147 -23.12 -5.47 9.57
CA LYS A 147 -23.64 -4.13 9.86
C LYS A 147 -22.87 -3.46 11.00
N ASN A 148 -22.58 -4.19 12.07
CA ASN A 148 -21.83 -3.66 13.20
C ASN A 148 -20.37 -3.38 12.81
N LEU A 149 -19.75 -4.24 12.00
CA LEU A 149 -18.39 -4.01 11.49
C LEU A 149 -18.31 -2.77 10.60
N ILE A 150 -19.30 -2.55 9.72
CA ILE A 150 -19.36 -1.34 8.89
C ILE A 150 -19.40 -0.09 9.78
N LEU A 151 -20.34 -0.05 10.74
CA LEU A 151 -20.47 1.09 11.66
C LEU A 151 -19.18 1.30 12.48
N LEU A 152 -18.57 0.22 12.96
CA LEU A 152 -17.33 0.27 13.73
C LEU A 152 -16.18 0.86 12.91
N PHE A 153 -15.90 0.32 11.73
CA PHE A 153 -14.79 0.78 10.90
C PHE A 153 -15.00 2.20 10.35
N THR A 154 -16.23 2.57 9.99
CA THR A 154 -16.55 3.95 9.60
C THR A 154 -16.37 4.94 10.76
N ALA A 155 -16.83 4.58 11.97
CA ALA A 155 -16.66 5.43 13.15
C ALA A 155 -15.19 5.56 13.55
N LEU A 156 -14.44 4.45 13.58
CA LEU A 156 -13.00 4.45 13.87
C LEU A 156 -12.22 5.27 12.84
N GLY A 157 -12.49 5.08 11.54
CA GLY A 157 -11.85 5.85 10.48
C GLY A 157 -12.13 7.34 10.59
N THR A 158 -13.37 7.71 10.92
CA THR A 158 -13.76 9.12 11.11
C THR A 158 -13.07 9.74 12.34
N LEU A 159 -13.04 9.02 13.47
CA LEU A 159 -12.35 9.47 14.67
C LEU A 159 -10.85 9.63 14.42
N LEU A 160 -10.22 8.65 13.77
CA LEU A 160 -8.81 8.76 13.38
C LEU A 160 -8.59 9.97 12.48
N ALA A 161 -9.41 10.17 11.44
CA ALA A 161 -9.28 11.33 10.55
C ALA A 161 -9.44 12.69 11.28
N MET A 162 -10.25 12.76 12.34
CA MET A 162 -10.42 13.99 13.13
C MET A 162 -9.23 14.32 14.03
N PHE A 163 -8.53 13.30 14.54
CA PHE A 163 -7.47 13.48 15.54
C PHE A 163 -6.06 13.20 15.00
N PHE A 164 -5.93 12.71 13.77
CA PHE A 164 -4.64 12.33 13.21
C PHE A 164 -3.78 13.57 12.91
N PRO A 165 -2.53 13.64 13.43
CA PRO A 165 -1.63 14.75 13.15
C PRO A 165 -1.09 14.63 11.72
N MET A 166 -1.55 15.51 10.82
CA MET A 166 -1.16 15.46 9.40
C MET A 166 0.35 15.65 9.17
N GLU A 167 1.05 16.32 10.09
CA GLU A 167 2.51 16.46 10.09
C GLU A 167 3.24 15.11 10.22
N GLN A 168 2.60 14.10 10.82
CA GLN A 168 3.15 12.75 11.02
C GLN A 168 2.75 11.78 9.90
N TYR A 169 2.08 12.25 8.85
CA TYR A 169 1.57 11.38 7.78
C TYR A 169 2.70 10.59 7.11
N GLU A 170 3.86 11.22 6.88
CA GLU A 170 5.03 10.54 6.30
C GLU A 170 5.55 9.42 7.22
N ASN A 171 5.71 9.70 8.52
CA ASN A 171 6.12 8.70 9.52
C ASN A 171 5.15 7.53 9.59
N PHE A 172 3.85 7.80 9.46
CA PHE A 172 2.82 6.77 9.41
C PHE A 172 2.95 5.90 8.16
N LEU A 173 3.28 6.46 7.00
CA LEU A 173 3.57 5.69 5.79
C LEU A 173 4.78 4.77 6.01
N TYR A 174 5.90 5.29 6.52
CA TYR A 174 7.07 4.45 6.85
C TYR A 174 6.72 3.34 7.85
N MET A 175 5.91 3.64 8.86
CA MET A 175 5.47 2.65 9.84
C MET A 175 4.69 1.51 9.17
N ILE A 176 3.72 1.82 8.32
CA ILE A 176 2.96 0.80 7.60
C ILE A 176 3.85 0.03 6.63
N GLY A 177 4.72 0.73 5.88
CA GLY A 177 5.70 0.11 4.98
C GLY A 177 6.58 -0.91 5.69
N SER A 178 7.08 -0.57 6.88
CA SER A 178 7.92 -1.43 7.72
C SER A 178 7.23 -2.74 8.12
N LEU A 179 5.91 -2.74 8.27
CA LEU A 179 5.12 -3.91 8.66
C LEU A 179 4.69 -4.73 7.44
N PHE A 180 4.19 -4.06 6.40
CA PHE A 180 3.65 -4.73 5.22
C PHE A 180 4.74 -5.43 4.40
N ALA A 181 5.89 -4.78 4.18
CA ALA A 181 6.94 -5.35 3.33
C ALA A 181 7.48 -6.71 3.84
N PRO A 182 7.87 -6.87 5.12
CA PRO A 182 8.30 -8.18 5.65
C PRO A 182 7.20 -9.23 5.66
N ILE A 183 5.97 -8.86 6.08
CA ILE A 183 4.85 -9.80 6.16
C ILE A 183 4.51 -10.36 4.77
N PHE A 184 4.38 -9.48 3.77
CA PHE A 184 4.09 -9.91 2.40
C PHE A 184 5.24 -10.68 1.76
N THR A 185 6.49 -10.42 2.16
CA THR A 185 7.64 -11.24 1.72
C THR A 185 7.42 -12.71 2.09
N ILE A 186 6.99 -12.99 3.31
CA ILE A 186 6.74 -14.38 3.77
C ILE A 186 5.61 -15.02 2.95
N VAL A 187 4.52 -14.28 2.72
CA VAL A 187 3.39 -14.75 1.90
C VAL A 187 3.85 -15.09 0.48
N LEU A 188 4.66 -14.24 -0.13
CA LEU A 188 5.23 -14.48 -1.47
C LEU A 188 6.15 -15.70 -1.49
N MET A 189 6.99 -15.88 -0.47
CA MET A 189 7.88 -17.04 -0.37
C MET A 189 7.11 -18.35 -0.21
N ASP A 190 6.13 -18.39 0.70
CA ASP A 190 5.33 -19.59 0.93
C ASP A 190 4.53 -19.97 -0.32
N TYR A 191 3.96 -18.99 -1.02
CA TYR A 191 3.15 -19.25 -2.22
C TYR A 191 3.98 -19.59 -3.46
N PHE A 192 5.00 -18.79 -3.81
CA PHE A 192 5.74 -18.95 -5.08
C PHE A 192 6.96 -19.86 -4.99
N ILE A 193 7.73 -19.76 -3.90
CA ILE A 193 9.00 -20.49 -3.77
C ILE A 193 8.74 -21.89 -3.22
N TYR A 194 8.06 -21.94 -2.07
CA TYR A 194 7.89 -23.19 -1.33
C TYR A 194 6.63 -23.95 -1.70
N LYS A 195 5.63 -23.26 -2.27
CA LYS A 195 4.31 -23.83 -2.61
C LYS A 195 3.66 -24.51 -1.40
N ASP A 196 3.88 -23.96 -0.22
CA ASP A 196 3.27 -24.44 1.02
C ASP A 196 1.83 -23.94 1.10
N ASN A 197 0.91 -24.83 1.47
CA ASN A 197 -0.43 -24.43 1.85
C ASN A 197 -0.53 -24.30 3.37
N ARG A 198 -0.54 -23.06 3.88
CA ARG A 198 -0.65 -22.75 5.32
C ARG A 198 -2.04 -22.27 5.73
N SER A 199 -3.07 -22.57 4.94
CA SER A 199 -4.44 -22.12 5.21
C SER A 199 -5.05 -22.70 6.50
N ILE A 200 -4.47 -23.80 7.01
CA ILE A 200 -4.92 -24.48 8.25
C ILE A 200 -4.07 -24.07 9.45
N ASP A 201 -2.91 -23.46 9.22
CA ASP A 201 -1.99 -23.08 10.29
C ASP A 201 -2.54 -21.83 11.00
N ALA A 202 -2.81 -21.95 12.30
CA ALA A 202 -3.30 -20.82 13.09
C ALA A 202 -2.25 -19.70 13.24
N PHE A 203 -0.96 -20.06 13.32
CA PHE A 203 0.11 -19.09 13.48
C PHE A 203 1.46 -19.59 12.97
N ASN A 204 2.11 -18.80 12.11
CA ASN A 204 3.43 -19.09 11.58
C ASN A 204 4.52 -18.39 12.41
N ILE A 205 5.01 -19.06 13.46
CA ILE A 205 6.08 -18.52 14.34
C ILE A 205 7.34 -18.19 13.53
N THR A 206 7.73 -19.07 12.60
CA THR A 206 8.95 -18.87 11.80
C THR A 206 8.86 -17.64 10.90
N GLY A 207 7.70 -17.43 10.27
CA GLY A 207 7.40 -16.23 9.52
C GLY A 207 7.38 -15.00 10.42
N PHE A 208 6.73 -15.07 11.57
CA PHE A 208 6.66 -13.95 12.51
C PHE A 208 8.05 -13.48 12.97
N VAL A 209 8.94 -14.42 13.32
CA VAL A 209 10.34 -14.09 13.69
C VAL A 209 11.08 -13.45 12.50
N ALA A 210 10.94 -13.99 11.29
CA ALA A 210 11.54 -13.38 10.11
C ALA A 210 10.98 -11.98 9.82
N ALA A 211 9.67 -11.77 9.98
CA ALA A 211 9.04 -10.47 9.80
C ALA A 211 9.61 -9.44 10.78
N ILE A 212 9.78 -9.78 12.06
CA ILE A 212 10.42 -8.90 13.05
C ILE A 212 11.83 -8.51 12.61
N THR A 213 12.64 -9.45 12.12
CA THR A 213 13.98 -9.12 11.60
C THR A 213 13.93 -8.17 10.41
N GLY A 214 12.91 -8.31 9.56
CA GLY A 214 12.62 -7.38 8.47
C GLY A 214 12.27 -5.98 8.95
N VAL A 215 11.38 -5.87 9.94
CA VAL A 215 10.98 -4.58 10.55
C VAL A 215 12.20 -3.89 11.17
N ILE A 216 13.02 -4.62 11.92
CA ILE A 216 14.25 -4.08 12.52
C ILE A 216 15.20 -3.57 11.43
N THR A 217 15.38 -4.37 10.36
CA THR A 217 16.21 -3.96 9.21
C THR A 217 15.66 -2.70 8.57
N TYR A 218 14.35 -2.62 8.37
CA TYR A 218 13.69 -1.46 7.77
C TYR A 218 14.03 -0.18 8.53
N TYR A 219 13.84 -0.16 9.86
CA TYR A 219 14.17 1.02 10.66
C TYR A 219 15.68 1.27 10.75
N ALA A 220 16.52 0.24 10.70
CA ALA A 220 17.97 0.40 10.70
C ALA A 220 18.49 1.08 9.44
N VAL A 221 17.84 0.86 8.29
CA VAL A 221 18.21 1.49 7.01
C VAL A 221 17.42 2.77 6.70
N THR A 222 16.31 3.01 7.41
CA THR A 222 15.52 4.23 7.30
C THR A 222 16.34 5.40 7.82
N GLY A 223 16.89 6.20 6.90
CA GLY A 223 17.82 7.31 7.19
C GLY A 223 19.19 7.17 6.53
N MET A 224 19.51 6.01 5.95
CA MET A 224 20.76 5.79 5.20
C MET A 224 20.71 6.24 3.74
N ASP A 225 19.60 6.88 3.31
CA ASP A 225 19.34 7.34 1.93
C ASP A 225 19.73 6.33 0.85
N LEU A 226 19.25 5.09 0.99
CA LEU A 226 19.52 4.05 0.01
C LEU A 226 18.82 4.33 -1.31
N LEU A 227 19.56 4.25 -2.42
CA LEU A 227 19.02 4.43 -3.78
C LEU A 227 17.92 3.42 -4.16
N ILE A 228 17.80 2.32 -3.41
CA ILE A 228 16.81 1.26 -3.62
C ILE A 228 15.64 1.33 -2.64
N GLY A 229 15.58 2.37 -1.80
CA GLY A 229 14.64 2.46 -0.69
C GLY A 229 14.98 1.51 0.47
N SER A 230 14.22 1.64 1.55
CA SER A 230 14.35 0.85 2.79
C SER A 230 13.58 -0.47 2.70
N THR A 231 12.52 -0.52 1.88
CA THR A 231 11.69 -1.69 1.64
C THR A 231 12.49 -2.86 1.08
N ILE A 232 13.28 -2.64 0.02
CA ILE A 232 13.99 -3.73 -0.68
C ILE A 232 14.99 -4.47 0.23
N PRO A 233 15.88 -3.76 0.99
CA PRO A 233 16.73 -4.39 1.99
C PRO A 233 15.94 -5.18 3.05
N ALA A 234 14.85 -4.60 3.58
CA ALA A 234 14.03 -5.25 4.60
C ALA A 234 13.40 -6.56 4.08
N MET A 235 12.87 -6.56 2.85
CA MET A 235 12.34 -7.75 2.20
C MET A 235 13.44 -8.80 1.96
N THR A 236 14.63 -8.36 1.54
CA THR A 236 15.77 -9.26 1.28
C THR A 236 16.24 -9.96 2.55
N VAL A 237 16.38 -9.23 3.65
CA VAL A 237 16.76 -9.81 4.95
C VAL A 237 15.66 -10.74 5.46
N THR A 238 14.39 -10.33 5.37
CA THR A 238 13.26 -11.19 5.73
C THR A 238 13.30 -12.51 4.96
N MET A 239 13.55 -12.43 3.65
CA MET A 239 13.64 -13.59 2.77
C MET A 239 14.78 -14.54 3.18
N ALA A 240 15.96 -13.99 3.46
CA ALA A 240 17.12 -14.76 3.88
C ALA A 240 16.90 -15.45 5.24
N VAL A 241 16.43 -14.70 6.24
CA VAL A 241 16.17 -15.22 7.59
C VAL A 241 15.10 -16.31 7.56
N TYR A 242 14.00 -16.07 6.86
CA TYR A 242 12.93 -17.05 6.74
C TYR A 242 13.40 -18.34 6.06
N GLY A 243 14.17 -18.23 4.97
CA GLY A 243 14.75 -19.38 4.29
C GLY A 243 15.72 -20.17 5.16
N LEU A 244 16.59 -19.49 5.91
CA LEU A 244 17.56 -20.13 6.81
C LEU A 244 16.88 -20.88 7.95
N ILE A 245 15.88 -20.28 8.61
CA ILE A 245 15.12 -20.94 9.67
C ILE A 245 14.47 -22.22 9.14
N ARG A 246 13.85 -22.14 7.97
CA ARG A 246 13.17 -23.28 7.34
C ARG A 246 14.14 -24.40 6.97
N LEU A 247 15.30 -24.07 6.38
CA LEU A 247 16.33 -25.05 6.04
C LEU A 247 16.85 -25.76 7.30
N THR A 248 17.07 -25.00 8.38
CA THR A 248 17.52 -25.54 9.66
C THR A 248 16.48 -26.48 10.26
N ASN A 249 15.19 -26.09 10.26
CA ASN A 249 14.11 -26.95 10.74
C ASN A 249 14.00 -28.26 9.95
N LYS A 250 14.10 -28.20 8.61
CA LYS A 250 14.08 -29.40 7.77
C LYS A 250 15.28 -30.31 8.06
N TYR A 251 16.46 -29.74 8.26
CA TYR A 251 17.67 -30.50 8.61
C TYR A 251 17.54 -31.19 9.97
N LEU A 252 17.00 -30.49 10.98
CA LEU A 252 16.79 -31.05 12.32
C LEU A 252 15.79 -32.21 12.32
N VAL A 253 14.68 -32.10 11.59
CA VAL A 253 13.68 -33.18 11.46
C VAL A 253 14.31 -34.42 10.78
N LEU A 254 15.02 -34.23 9.67
CA LEU A 254 15.69 -35.34 8.97
C LEU A 254 16.76 -36.02 9.83
N LYS A 255 17.46 -35.25 10.68
CA LYS A 255 18.43 -35.78 11.62
C LYS A 255 17.73 -36.60 12.71
N GLY A 256 16.64 -36.09 13.29
CA GLY A 256 15.83 -36.80 14.28
C GLY A 256 15.26 -38.13 13.78
N ASP A 257 14.72 -38.16 12.56
CA ASP A 257 14.19 -39.38 11.94
C ASP A 257 15.27 -40.44 11.70
N LYS A 258 16.50 -40.02 11.38
CA LYS A 258 17.64 -40.93 11.23
C LYS A 258 18.08 -41.53 12.57
N TYR A 259 18.11 -40.74 13.64
CA TYR A 259 18.41 -41.27 14.98
C TYR A 259 17.31 -42.21 15.48
N ALA A 260 16.04 -41.90 15.23
CA ALA A 260 14.92 -42.78 15.58
C ALA A 260 14.97 -44.12 14.84
N LYS A 261 15.38 -44.13 13.56
CA LYS A 261 15.54 -45.35 12.76
C LYS A 261 16.79 -46.17 13.07
N GLN A 262 17.82 -45.58 13.67
CA GLN A 262 19.03 -46.32 14.08
C GLN A 262 18.90 -46.95 15.47
N ASN A 263 17.95 -46.51 16.28
CA ASN A 263 17.70 -46.99 17.64
C ASN A 263 16.45 -47.87 17.78
N CYS A 264 15.84 -48.27 16.65
CA CYS A 264 14.80 -49.30 16.53
C CYS A 264 15.37 -50.49 15.77
#